data_AF-A0AA40HY73-F1
#
_entry.id   AF-A0AA40HY73-F1
#
_cell.length_a   1.000
_cell.length_b   1.000
_cell.length_c   1.000
_cell.angle_alpha   90.00
_cell.angle_beta   90.00
_cell.angle_gamma   90.00
#
_symmetry.space_group_name_H-M   'P 1'
#
loop_
_entity.id
_entity.type
_entity.pdbx_description
1 polymer ?
#
loop_
_entity_poly.entity_id
_entity_poly.type
_entity_poly.pdbx_seq_one_letter_code
_entity_poly.pdbx_strand_id
1 'polypeptide(L)'
;MSLIEEEGGKRINMAHLCIVGSHAVNGVAKIHSDIVKTQVFKDFSELEPDKFQNKTNGITPRRWLLLCNPGLAELIAEENKLKFSQFLEKEYRVKINPASMFDVHVKRIHEYKRQLLNCLHVITMYNRIKKDPKKLFVPRTVIIGGKAAPGYHMAKMIIKLITSVADVVNNDPMVGNKLKVIFLENYRVSLAEKVIPATDLSEQISTAGTEASGTGNMKFMLNGALTIGTMDGANVEMAEEAGEENLFIFGMRIDDVAALDKKGYKAKEYYEALPELKLAIDQIDNGFYSPKQPDLFKDVINMLFYHDRIQRPGTRWYSKIIAASGKFSSDRTIKEYAKDIWNMEPSDLKISLSNESSNGVYKANGK
;
A
#
# COMPACT_ATOMS: atom_id res chain seq x y z
N MET A 1 12.59 -7.35 29.13
CA MET A 1 13.25 -6.02 29.14
C MET A 1 14.78 -6.01 29.07
N SER A 2 15.51 -7.14 29.09
CA SER A 2 16.99 -7.14 28.99
C SER A 2 17.47 -6.51 27.67
N LEU A 3 18.59 -5.77 27.71
CA LEU A 3 19.27 -5.28 26.50
C LEU A 3 20.05 -6.38 25.78
N ILE A 4 20.34 -7.49 26.48
CA ILE A 4 21.10 -8.63 25.97
C ILE A 4 20.16 -9.83 25.89
N GLU A 5 20.02 -10.40 24.69
CA GLU A 5 19.32 -11.66 24.43
C GLU A 5 20.32 -12.81 24.52
N GLU A 6 19.99 -13.84 25.30
CA GLU A 6 20.87 -15.01 25.51
C GLU A 6 20.53 -16.20 24.59
N GLU A 7 19.30 -16.25 24.06
CA GLU A 7 18.81 -17.36 23.23
C GLU A 7 19.37 -17.29 21.80
N GLY A 8 19.94 -18.41 21.31
CA GLY A 8 20.54 -18.46 19.96
C GLY A 8 21.85 -17.67 19.83
N GLY A 9 22.54 -17.43 20.95
CA GLY A 9 23.79 -16.68 21.07
C GLY A 9 23.57 -15.24 21.53
N LYS A 10 24.56 -14.66 22.25
CA LYS A 10 24.45 -13.30 22.80
C LYS A 10 24.23 -12.25 21.71
N ARG A 11 23.12 -11.51 21.82
CA ARG A 11 22.77 -10.41 20.90
C ARG A 11 22.34 -9.18 21.69
N ILE A 12 22.51 -8.01 21.09
CA ILE A 12 21.98 -6.75 21.64
C ILE A 12 20.61 -6.49 21.04
N ASN A 13 19.60 -6.33 21.89
CA ASN A 13 18.28 -5.88 21.47
C ASN A 13 18.31 -4.36 21.28
N MET A 14 18.48 -3.93 20.03
CA MET A 14 18.58 -2.51 19.68
C MET A 14 17.31 -1.72 20.01
N ALA A 15 16.13 -2.35 19.92
CA ALA A 15 14.89 -1.68 20.26
C ALA A 15 14.80 -1.36 21.75
N HIS A 16 15.15 -2.32 22.62
CA HIS A 16 15.22 -2.08 24.06
C HIS A 16 16.26 -1.01 24.39
N LEU A 17 17.42 -1.04 23.73
CA LEU A 17 18.46 -0.01 23.92
C LEU A 17 17.93 1.39 23.56
N CYS A 18 17.23 1.52 22.43
CA CYS A 18 16.62 2.79 22.02
C CYS A 18 15.56 3.26 23.03
N ILE A 19 14.73 2.37 23.55
CA ILE A 19 13.70 2.72 24.55
C ILE A 19 14.36 3.23 25.82
N VAL A 20 15.34 2.50 26.35
CA VAL A 20 16.07 2.90 27.57
C VAL A 20 16.79 4.23 27.39
N GLY A 21 17.43 4.45 26.24
CA GLY A 21 18.25 5.64 25.97
C GLY A 21 17.50 6.86 25.44
N SER A 22 16.19 6.79 25.23
CA SER A 22 15.39 7.92 24.71
C SER A 22 14.51 8.52 25.80
N HIS A 23 14.03 9.75 25.63
CA HIS A 23 13.01 10.34 26.51
C HIS A 23 11.58 10.18 25.94
N ALA A 24 11.46 9.84 24.66
CA ALA A 24 10.19 9.60 23.98
C ALA A 24 10.33 8.45 22.97
N VAL A 25 9.26 7.69 22.81
CA VAL A 25 9.10 6.59 21.84
C VAL A 25 7.73 6.73 21.21
N ASN A 26 7.61 6.65 19.89
CA ASN A 26 6.32 6.81 19.23
C ASN A 26 6.02 5.74 18.18
N GLY A 27 4.74 5.38 18.07
CA GLY A 27 4.21 4.69 16.89
C GLY A 27 3.78 5.68 15.79
N VAL A 28 3.48 5.14 14.60
CA VAL A 28 3.30 5.91 13.35
C VAL A 28 1.86 5.93 12.81
N ALA A 29 0.93 5.30 13.52
CA ALA A 29 -0.52 5.37 13.37
C ALA A 29 -1.13 4.96 14.72
N LYS A 30 -2.37 5.36 15.00
CA LYS A 30 -2.99 5.14 16.31
C LYS A 30 -3.00 3.67 16.71
N ILE A 31 -3.50 2.81 15.83
CA ILE A 31 -3.57 1.36 16.05
C ILE A 31 -2.19 0.73 16.28
N HIS A 32 -1.17 1.18 15.54
CA HIS A 32 0.21 0.72 15.71
C HIS A 32 0.80 1.19 17.04
N SER A 33 0.57 2.44 17.45
CA SER A 33 0.97 2.92 18.77
C SER A 33 0.35 2.09 19.89
N ASP A 34 -0.92 1.70 19.74
CA ASP A 34 -1.60 0.88 20.74
C ASP A 34 -1.03 -0.55 20.79
N ILE A 35 -0.70 -1.17 19.65
CA ILE A 35 0.01 -2.47 19.58
C ILE A 35 1.40 -2.37 20.24
N VAL A 36 2.13 -1.29 19.96
CA VAL A 36 3.45 -1.02 20.55
C VAL A 36 3.36 -0.99 22.08
N LYS A 37 2.36 -0.31 22.64
CA LYS A 37 2.15 -0.20 24.09
C LYS A 37 1.63 -1.49 24.73
N THR A 38 0.77 -2.23 24.05
CA THR A 38 0.02 -3.34 24.68
C THR A 38 0.61 -4.71 24.43
N GLN A 39 1.43 -4.86 23.39
CA GLN A 39 1.97 -6.16 22.96
C GLN A 39 3.49 -6.13 22.87
N VAL A 40 4.06 -5.23 22.07
CA VAL A 40 5.50 -5.30 21.72
C VAL A 40 6.40 -4.83 22.85
N PHE A 41 6.09 -3.69 23.45
CA PHE A 41 6.87 -3.08 24.52
C PHE A 41 6.02 -2.85 25.78
N LYS A 42 5.13 -3.80 26.07
CA LYS A 42 4.20 -3.73 27.21
C LYS A 42 4.92 -3.43 28.52
N ASP A 43 5.95 -4.21 28.87
CA ASP A 43 6.69 -4.04 30.12
C ASP A 43 7.32 -2.64 30.23
N PHE A 44 7.88 -2.11 29.13
CA PHE A 44 8.46 -0.77 29.11
C PHE A 44 7.38 0.31 29.20
N SER A 45 6.23 0.10 28.55
CA SER A 45 5.10 1.04 28.60
C SER A 45 4.40 1.04 29.96
N GLU A 46 4.45 -0.06 30.72
CA GLU A 46 3.97 -0.12 32.09
C GLU A 46 4.95 0.57 33.06
N LEU A 47 6.25 0.50 32.78
CA LEU A 47 7.29 1.14 33.58
C LEU A 47 7.38 2.66 33.36
N GLU A 48 7.35 3.11 32.10
CA GLU A 48 7.48 4.51 31.70
C GLU A 48 6.33 4.92 30.74
N PRO A 49 5.07 4.98 31.22
CA PRO A 49 3.91 5.19 30.35
C PRO A 49 3.94 6.50 29.55
N ASP A 50 4.44 7.58 30.16
CA ASP A 50 4.49 8.92 29.56
C ASP A 50 5.46 9.00 28.37
N LYS A 51 6.40 8.05 28.28
CA LYS A 51 7.39 7.95 27.21
C LYS A 51 6.77 7.57 25.87
N PHE A 52 5.65 6.82 25.89
CA PHE A 52 5.07 6.24 24.69
C PHE A 52 3.97 7.14 24.11
N GLN A 53 4.25 7.68 22.93
CA GLN A 53 3.35 8.59 22.21
C GLN A 53 2.85 8.02 20.88
N ASN A 54 1.98 8.77 20.22
CA ASN A 54 1.60 8.56 18.84
C ASN A 54 1.93 9.80 18.01
N LYS A 55 2.39 9.56 16.77
CA LYS A 55 2.53 10.58 15.73
C LYS A 55 2.13 9.95 14.41
N THR A 56 0.85 10.07 14.04
CA THR A 56 0.38 9.52 12.77
C THR A 56 1.18 10.11 11.62
N ASN A 57 1.64 9.25 10.71
CA ASN A 57 2.36 9.71 9.52
C ASN A 57 1.55 10.73 8.70
N GLY A 58 2.27 11.39 7.79
CA GLY A 58 1.66 12.27 6.80
C GLY A 58 2.51 12.34 5.54
N ILE A 59 1.93 12.93 4.50
CA ILE A 59 2.57 13.16 3.21
C ILE A 59 2.61 14.64 2.91
N THR A 60 3.65 15.10 2.18
CA THR A 60 3.71 16.51 1.80
C THR A 60 2.74 16.79 0.63
N PRO A 61 1.76 17.70 0.79
CA PRO A 61 0.84 18.05 -0.30
C PRO A 61 1.55 18.78 -1.45
N ARG A 62 2.74 19.35 -1.23
CA ARG A 62 3.52 20.01 -2.28
C ARG A 62 3.91 19.02 -3.39
N ARG A 63 4.45 17.86 -3.02
CA ARG A 63 4.82 16.83 -4.00
C ARG A 63 3.61 16.02 -4.46
N TRP A 64 2.77 15.62 -3.50
CA TRP A 64 1.73 14.60 -3.74
C TRP A 64 0.36 15.17 -4.13
N LEU A 65 0.27 16.48 -4.37
CA LEU A 65 -0.88 17.11 -5.02
C LEU A 65 -0.40 18.16 -6.02
N LEU A 66 0.28 19.23 -5.55
CA LEU A 66 0.63 20.36 -6.42
C LEU A 66 1.57 19.98 -7.58
N LEU A 67 2.61 19.17 -7.31
CA LEU A 67 3.57 18.76 -8.32
C LEU A 67 3.03 17.66 -9.23
N CYS A 68 2.43 16.60 -8.66
CA CYS A 68 2.06 15.43 -9.44
C CYS A 68 0.67 15.50 -10.06
N ASN A 69 -0.22 16.37 -9.57
CA ASN A 69 -1.59 16.49 -10.03
C ASN A 69 -2.05 17.96 -10.09
N PRO A 70 -1.38 18.80 -10.91
CA PRO A 70 -1.78 20.20 -11.08
C PRO A 70 -3.22 20.29 -11.61
N GLY A 71 -3.65 19.32 -12.44
CA GLY A 71 -5.02 19.24 -12.97
C GLY A 71 -6.08 19.13 -11.87
N LEU A 72 -5.92 18.29 -10.84
CA LEU A 72 -6.87 18.22 -9.73
C LEU A 72 -6.84 19.47 -8.84
N ALA A 73 -5.68 20.12 -8.70
CA ALA A 73 -5.62 21.45 -8.08
C ALA A 73 -6.46 22.48 -8.87
N GLU A 74 -6.69 22.22 -10.16
CA GLU A 74 -7.51 23.01 -11.09
C GLU A 74 -8.84 22.32 -11.49
N LEU A 75 -9.21 21.20 -10.85
CA LEU A 75 -10.42 20.36 -11.07
C LEU A 75 -10.56 19.59 -12.41
N ILE A 76 -9.47 19.20 -13.08
CA ILE A 76 -9.46 18.42 -14.35
C ILE A 76 -8.93 16.99 -14.12
N ALA A 77 -9.81 16.01 -13.83
CA ALA A 77 -9.42 14.64 -13.43
C ALA A 77 -9.24 13.62 -14.57
N GLU A 78 -10.02 13.70 -15.66
CA GLU A 78 -10.01 12.66 -16.73
C GLU A 78 -8.68 12.60 -17.52
N GLU A 79 -7.90 13.69 -17.51
CA GLU A 79 -6.66 13.81 -18.27
C GLU A 79 -5.53 12.91 -17.73
N ASN A 80 -5.53 12.59 -16.43
CA ASN A 80 -4.45 11.85 -15.79
C ASN A 80 -4.33 10.40 -16.30
N LYS A 81 -5.47 9.72 -16.50
CA LYS A 81 -5.50 8.34 -17.01
C LYS A 81 -5.01 8.26 -18.45
N LEU A 82 -5.36 9.24 -19.27
CA LEU A 82 -4.88 9.32 -20.65
C LEU A 82 -3.37 9.56 -20.68
N LYS A 83 -2.86 10.54 -19.90
CA LYS A 83 -1.42 10.81 -19.76
C LYS A 83 -0.64 9.57 -19.30
N PHE A 84 -1.17 8.85 -18.31
CA PHE A 84 -0.51 7.64 -17.81
C PHE A 84 -0.54 6.50 -18.83
N SER A 85 -1.63 6.35 -19.58
CA SER A 85 -1.74 5.35 -20.66
C SER A 85 -0.72 5.62 -21.78
N GLN A 86 -0.58 6.88 -22.20
CA GLN A 86 0.42 7.30 -23.19
C GLN A 86 1.85 7.05 -22.70
N PHE A 87 2.12 7.32 -21.42
CA PHE A 87 3.40 7.01 -20.80
C PHE A 87 3.71 5.50 -20.84
N LEU A 88 2.73 4.64 -20.53
CA LEU A 88 2.92 3.19 -20.60
C LEU A 88 3.14 2.68 -22.02
N GLU A 89 2.43 3.23 -23.00
CA GLU A 89 2.62 2.88 -24.41
C GLU A 89 4.00 3.32 -24.91
N LYS A 90 4.44 4.52 -24.55
CA LYS A 90 5.75 5.05 -24.96
C LYS A 90 6.93 4.31 -24.32
N GLU A 91 6.91 4.14 -23.00
CA GLU A 91 8.08 3.67 -22.25
C GLU A 91 8.11 2.14 -22.12
N TYR A 92 6.95 1.50 -22.03
CA TYR A 92 6.84 0.05 -21.80
C TYR A 92 6.21 -0.70 -22.97
N ARG A 93 5.75 -0.01 -24.02
CA ARG A 93 5.05 -0.60 -25.17
C ARG A 93 3.79 -1.38 -24.77
N VAL A 94 3.16 -0.96 -23.67
CA VAL A 94 1.93 -1.57 -23.16
C VAL A 94 0.75 -0.63 -23.41
N LYS A 95 -0.17 -1.06 -24.29
CA LYS A 95 -1.41 -0.34 -24.55
C LYS A 95 -2.50 -0.77 -23.57
N ILE A 96 -3.14 0.21 -22.94
CA ILE A 96 -4.27 0.01 -22.04
C ILE A 96 -5.49 0.84 -22.45
N ASN A 97 -6.65 0.42 -21.98
CA ASN A 97 -7.90 1.16 -22.14
C ASN A 97 -8.02 2.24 -21.06
N PRO A 98 -7.91 3.55 -21.35
CA PRO A 98 -8.06 4.59 -20.34
C PRO A 98 -9.48 4.70 -19.77
N ALA A 99 -10.49 4.11 -20.43
CA ALA A 99 -11.87 4.06 -19.93
C ALA A 99 -12.12 2.91 -18.94
N SER A 100 -11.15 2.00 -18.74
CA SER A 100 -11.27 0.97 -17.71
C SER A 100 -10.99 1.55 -16.33
N MET A 101 -11.45 0.90 -15.27
CA MET A 101 -11.08 1.25 -13.91
C MET A 101 -9.61 0.90 -13.65
N PHE A 102 -8.80 1.86 -13.22
CA PHE A 102 -7.40 1.67 -12.85
C PHE A 102 -7.34 1.23 -11.39
N ASP A 103 -7.06 -0.05 -11.21
CA ASP A 103 -7.00 -0.78 -9.94
C ASP A 103 -5.52 -0.95 -9.58
N VAL A 104 -5.03 -0.21 -8.58
CA VAL A 104 -3.58 0.02 -8.39
C VAL A 104 -3.11 -0.46 -7.03
N HIS A 105 -2.15 -1.39 -7.06
CA HIS A 105 -1.45 -1.92 -5.90
C HIS A 105 0.07 -1.70 -6.03
N VAL A 106 0.53 -0.49 -5.67
CA VAL A 106 1.95 -0.12 -5.73
C VAL A 106 2.58 0.09 -4.35
N LYS A 107 3.53 -0.78 -3.98
CA LYS A 107 4.30 -0.76 -2.73
C LYS A 107 5.43 -1.78 -2.81
N ARG A 108 6.31 -1.85 -1.80
CA ARG A 108 7.31 -2.95 -1.73
C ARG A 108 6.58 -4.29 -1.77
N ILE A 109 7.15 -5.27 -2.46
CA ILE A 109 6.56 -6.62 -2.51
C ILE A 109 6.89 -7.34 -1.21
N HIS A 110 5.85 -7.78 -0.50
CA HIS A 110 5.97 -8.45 0.78
C HIS A 110 4.72 -9.27 1.07
N GLU A 111 4.87 -10.43 1.70
CA GLU A 111 3.77 -11.34 2.05
C GLU A 111 2.65 -10.64 2.84
N TYR A 112 2.96 -9.89 3.91
CA TYR A 112 1.93 -9.19 4.70
C TYR A 112 1.18 -8.10 3.92
N LYS A 113 1.74 -7.60 2.81
CA LYS A 113 1.09 -6.62 1.93
C LYS A 113 0.14 -7.27 0.92
N ARG A 114 0.13 -8.61 0.86
CA ARG A 114 -0.83 -9.46 0.16
C ARG A 114 -1.06 -9.09 -1.31
N GLN A 115 0.01 -8.82 -2.07
CA GLN A 115 -0.10 -8.79 -3.54
C GLN A 115 -0.62 -10.12 -4.11
N LEU A 116 -0.37 -11.22 -3.38
CA LEU A 116 -0.91 -12.54 -3.70
C LEU A 116 -2.44 -12.59 -3.61
N LEU A 117 -3.06 -11.95 -2.61
CA LEU A 117 -4.52 -11.83 -2.51
C LEU A 117 -5.11 -11.07 -3.72
N ASN A 118 -4.45 -9.99 -4.15
CA ASN A 118 -4.88 -9.29 -5.37
C ASN A 118 -4.70 -10.19 -6.62
N CYS A 119 -3.62 -10.96 -6.70
CA CYS A 119 -3.41 -11.92 -7.78
C CYS A 119 -4.52 -13.00 -7.85
N LEU A 120 -4.94 -13.54 -6.70
CA LEU A 120 -6.08 -14.47 -6.64
C LEU A 120 -7.40 -13.82 -7.09
N HIS A 121 -7.61 -12.55 -6.76
CA HIS A 121 -8.77 -11.80 -7.24
C HIS A 121 -8.74 -11.60 -8.77
N VAL A 122 -7.58 -11.28 -9.34
CA VAL A 122 -7.37 -11.20 -10.81
C VAL A 122 -7.70 -12.53 -11.48
N ILE A 123 -7.20 -13.65 -10.96
CA ILE A 123 -7.50 -15.00 -11.48
C ILE A 123 -9.00 -15.30 -11.39
N THR A 124 -9.64 -14.93 -10.28
CA THR A 124 -11.08 -15.09 -10.10
C THR A 124 -11.87 -14.29 -11.13
N MET A 125 -11.48 -13.04 -11.42
CA MET A 125 -12.09 -12.23 -12.48
C MET A 125 -11.89 -12.85 -13.85
N TYR A 126 -10.67 -13.31 -14.16
CA TYR A 126 -10.36 -14.02 -15.40
C TYR A 126 -11.28 -15.25 -15.59
N ASN A 127 -11.39 -16.09 -14.56
CA ASN A 127 -12.23 -17.29 -14.60
C ASN A 127 -13.72 -16.96 -14.80
N ARG A 128 -14.22 -15.90 -14.13
CA ARG A 128 -15.61 -15.43 -14.31
C ARG A 128 -15.86 -14.94 -15.74
N ILE A 129 -14.92 -14.22 -16.33
CA ILE A 129 -15.01 -13.77 -17.74
C ILE A 129 -15.00 -14.96 -18.69
N LYS A 130 -14.14 -15.96 -18.46
CA LYS A 130 -14.07 -17.17 -19.29
C LYS A 130 -15.33 -18.02 -19.20
N LYS A 131 -15.94 -18.10 -18.00
CA LYS A 131 -17.17 -18.85 -17.75
C LYS A 131 -18.38 -18.25 -18.46
N ASP A 132 -18.48 -16.91 -18.48
CA ASP A 132 -19.56 -16.21 -19.19
C ASP A 132 -19.00 -15.00 -19.96
N PRO A 133 -18.47 -15.23 -21.18
CA PRO A 133 -17.86 -14.18 -21.99
C PRO A 133 -18.85 -13.14 -22.51
N LYS A 134 -20.16 -13.41 -22.48
CA LYS A 134 -21.19 -12.47 -22.94
C LYS A 134 -21.66 -11.56 -21.82
N LYS A 135 -21.46 -11.94 -20.55
CA LYS A 135 -21.77 -11.09 -19.41
C LYS A 135 -21.02 -9.76 -19.48
N LEU A 136 -21.72 -8.71 -19.07
CA LEU A 136 -21.18 -7.38 -18.90
C LEU A 136 -20.27 -7.35 -17.65
N PHE A 137 -19.01 -6.96 -17.85
CA PHE A 137 -18.06 -6.69 -16.77
C PHE A 137 -17.60 -5.24 -16.92
N VAL A 138 -17.45 -4.54 -15.80
CA VAL A 138 -16.76 -3.24 -15.78
C VAL A 138 -15.30 -3.50 -16.18
N PRO A 139 -14.79 -2.91 -17.27
CA PRO A 139 -13.42 -3.12 -17.69
C PRO A 139 -12.44 -2.69 -16.59
N ARG A 140 -11.40 -3.48 -16.33
CA ARG A 140 -10.36 -3.14 -15.35
C ARG A 140 -8.95 -3.25 -15.93
N THR A 141 -8.10 -2.29 -15.57
CA THR A 141 -6.65 -2.39 -15.70
C THR A 141 -6.07 -2.51 -14.31
N VAL A 142 -5.66 -3.73 -13.94
CA VAL A 142 -5.02 -4.02 -12.65
C VAL A 142 -3.51 -3.80 -12.77
N ILE A 143 -2.99 -2.91 -11.94
CA ILE A 143 -1.63 -2.39 -12.00
C ILE A 143 -0.96 -2.71 -10.66
N ILE A 144 -0.04 -3.66 -10.66
CA ILE A 144 0.74 -4.04 -9.49
C ILE A 144 2.17 -3.55 -9.69
N GLY A 145 2.81 -2.96 -8.69
CA GLY A 145 4.18 -2.47 -8.84
C GLY A 145 4.95 -2.47 -7.53
N GLY A 146 6.23 -2.79 -7.60
CA GLY A 146 7.05 -2.90 -6.40
C GLY A 146 8.41 -3.51 -6.66
N LYS A 147 9.27 -3.42 -5.63
CA LYS A 147 10.56 -4.12 -5.59
C LYS A 147 10.53 -5.16 -4.48
N ALA A 148 11.12 -6.31 -4.75
CA ALA A 148 11.47 -7.31 -3.76
C ALA A 148 12.91 -7.09 -3.29
N ALA A 149 13.20 -7.40 -2.02
CA ALA A 149 14.58 -7.42 -1.55
C ALA A 149 15.38 -8.53 -2.27
N PRO A 150 16.69 -8.36 -2.56
CA PRO A 150 17.46 -9.34 -3.32
C PRO A 150 17.46 -10.75 -2.74
N GLY A 151 17.53 -10.88 -1.41
CA GLY A 151 17.49 -12.17 -0.71
C GLY A 151 16.09 -12.72 -0.44
N TYR A 152 15.03 -12.01 -0.79
CA TYR A 152 13.66 -12.40 -0.45
C TYR A 152 13.04 -13.25 -1.56
N HIS A 153 13.24 -14.56 -1.46
CA HIS A 153 12.77 -15.55 -2.44
C HIS A 153 11.27 -15.45 -2.70
N MET A 154 10.43 -15.53 -1.65
CA MET A 154 8.97 -15.52 -1.81
C MET A 154 8.45 -14.25 -2.49
N ALA A 155 8.99 -13.08 -2.14
CA ALA A 155 8.63 -11.82 -2.80
C ALA A 155 8.97 -11.82 -4.30
N LYS A 156 10.10 -12.43 -4.70
CA LYS A 156 10.45 -12.60 -6.12
C LYS A 156 9.51 -13.58 -6.83
N MET A 157 9.12 -14.67 -6.15
CA MET A 157 8.14 -15.63 -6.68
C MET A 157 6.77 -14.99 -6.88
N ILE A 158 6.33 -14.11 -5.99
CA ILE A 158 5.09 -13.32 -6.15
C ILE A 158 5.18 -12.43 -7.40
N ILE A 159 6.30 -11.75 -7.65
CA ILE A 159 6.50 -10.97 -8.89
C ILE A 159 6.41 -11.89 -10.12
N LYS A 160 7.04 -13.07 -10.07
CA LYS A 160 7.01 -14.02 -11.17
C LYS A 160 5.58 -14.54 -11.42
N LEU A 161 4.82 -14.82 -10.37
CA LEU A 161 3.42 -15.24 -10.49
C LEU A 161 2.57 -14.15 -11.15
N ILE A 162 2.69 -12.90 -10.70
CA ILE A 162 1.92 -11.78 -11.25
C ILE A 162 2.21 -11.60 -12.74
N THR A 163 3.47 -11.67 -13.15
CA THR A 163 3.85 -11.53 -14.57
C THR A 163 3.37 -12.73 -15.40
N SER A 164 3.47 -13.96 -14.88
CA SER A 164 2.91 -15.15 -15.53
C SER A 164 1.38 -15.11 -15.68
N VAL A 165 0.65 -14.64 -14.67
CA VAL A 165 -0.81 -14.43 -14.76
C VAL A 165 -1.13 -13.33 -15.77
N ALA A 166 -0.36 -12.23 -15.76
CA ALA A 166 -0.52 -11.15 -16.72
C ALA A 166 -0.32 -11.63 -18.16
N ASP A 167 0.67 -12.47 -18.42
CA ASP A 167 0.93 -13.03 -19.75
C ASP A 167 -0.27 -13.84 -20.27
N VAL A 168 -0.89 -14.66 -19.43
CA VAL A 168 -2.09 -15.43 -19.83
C VAL A 168 -3.29 -14.51 -20.03
N VAL A 169 -3.60 -13.65 -19.06
CA VAL A 169 -4.79 -12.78 -19.12
C VAL A 169 -4.72 -11.81 -20.30
N ASN A 170 -3.56 -11.19 -20.52
CA ASN A 170 -3.41 -10.14 -21.53
C ASN A 170 -3.43 -10.65 -22.97
N ASN A 171 -3.16 -11.94 -23.18
CA ASN A 171 -3.10 -12.58 -24.50
C ASN A 171 -4.33 -13.47 -24.79
N ASP A 172 -5.31 -13.57 -23.88
CA ASP A 172 -6.53 -14.35 -24.10
C ASP A 172 -7.56 -13.54 -24.91
N PRO A 173 -7.90 -13.95 -26.16
CA PRO A 173 -8.83 -13.20 -26.99
C PRO A 173 -10.25 -13.10 -26.41
N MET A 174 -10.66 -14.05 -25.55
CA MET A 174 -11.97 -14.01 -24.90
C MET A 174 -12.07 -12.95 -23.81
N VAL A 175 -10.92 -12.56 -23.22
CA VAL A 175 -10.85 -11.47 -22.25
C VAL A 175 -10.92 -10.13 -22.96
N GLY A 176 -10.21 -10.00 -24.09
CA GLY A 176 -10.16 -8.77 -24.88
C GLY A 176 -9.78 -7.56 -24.02
N ASN A 177 -10.63 -6.53 -24.02
CA ASN A 177 -10.40 -5.30 -23.25
C ASN A 177 -11.09 -5.29 -21.87
N LYS A 178 -11.67 -6.41 -21.42
CA LYS A 178 -12.40 -6.49 -20.14
C LYS A 178 -11.47 -6.52 -18.93
N LEU A 179 -10.29 -7.14 -19.08
CA LEU A 179 -9.31 -7.24 -18.01
C LEU A 179 -7.90 -7.12 -18.60
N LYS A 180 -7.10 -6.23 -18.03
CA LYS A 180 -5.67 -6.09 -18.33
C LYS A 180 -4.90 -6.12 -17.02
N VAL A 181 -3.75 -6.78 -17.01
CA VAL A 181 -2.89 -6.91 -15.83
C VAL A 181 -1.50 -6.40 -16.18
N ILE A 182 -0.96 -5.49 -15.39
CA ILE A 182 0.35 -4.88 -15.63
C ILE A 182 1.19 -4.95 -14.37
N PHE A 183 2.44 -5.39 -14.54
CA PHE A 183 3.46 -5.20 -13.52
C PHE A 183 4.28 -3.94 -13.85
N LEU A 184 4.21 -2.91 -12.99
CA LEU A 184 5.01 -1.70 -13.13
C LEU A 184 6.43 -1.93 -12.65
N GLU A 185 7.33 -2.03 -13.62
CA GLU A 185 8.75 -2.21 -13.37
C GLU A 185 9.37 -1.00 -12.67
N ASN A 186 10.39 -1.27 -11.85
CA ASN A 186 11.23 -0.26 -11.20
C ASN A 186 10.43 0.86 -10.49
N TYR A 187 9.36 0.48 -9.78
CA TYR A 187 8.57 1.41 -8.99
C TYR A 187 9.44 2.26 -8.05
N ARG A 188 9.28 3.58 -8.16
CA ARG A 188 10.05 4.63 -7.49
C ARG A 188 9.23 5.91 -7.43
N VAL A 189 9.71 6.92 -6.70
CA VAL A 189 9.00 8.19 -6.49
C VAL A 189 8.52 8.83 -7.80
N SER A 190 9.39 8.92 -8.82
CA SER A 190 9.03 9.52 -10.12
C SER A 190 7.93 8.77 -10.88
N LEU A 191 7.78 7.46 -10.62
CA LEU A 191 6.71 6.65 -11.20
C LEU A 191 5.43 6.74 -10.35
N ALA A 192 5.59 6.83 -9.02
CA ALA A 192 4.49 7.08 -8.10
C ALA A 192 3.76 8.39 -8.43
N GLU A 193 4.50 9.45 -8.76
CA GLU A 193 3.97 10.75 -9.21
C GLU A 193 3.15 10.66 -10.51
N LYS A 194 3.23 9.55 -11.26
CA LYS A 194 2.46 9.35 -12.50
C LYS A 194 1.25 8.45 -12.29
N VAL A 195 1.44 7.34 -11.56
CA VAL A 195 0.37 6.35 -11.38
C VAL A 195 -0.66 6.80 -10.34
N ILE A 196 -0.25 7.48 -9.27
CA ILE A 196 -1.16 7.88 -8.18
C ILE A 196 -2.28 8.81 -8.68
N PRO A 197 -2.00 9.89 -9.44
CA PRO A 197 -3.04 10.77 -9.99
C PRO A 197 -3.99 10.10 -10.99
N ALA A 198 -3.59 8.97 -11.57
CA ALA A 198 -4.35 8.23 -12.58
C ALA A 198 -5.19 7.09 -11.98
N THR A 199 -5.19 6.90 -10.67
CA THR A 199 -5.77 5.73 -10.02
C THR A 199 -7.24 5.96 -9.67
N ASP A 200 -8.10 4.99 -9.98
CA ASP A 200 -9.49 4.98 -9.54
C ASP A 200 -9.64 4.22 -8.21
N LEU A 201 -8.98 3.07 -8.08
CA LEU A 201 -9.05 2.20 -6.91
C LEU A 201 -7.66 1.92 -6.33
N SER A 202 -7.50 2.21 -5.04
CA SER A 202 -6.27 2.03 -4.28
C SER A 202 -6.33 0.78 -3.40
N GLU A 203 -5.41 -0.15 -3.64
CA GLU A 203 -5.32 -1.43 -2.93
C GLU A 203 -4.49 -1.31 -1.63
N GLN A 204 -5.17 -1.32 -0.49
CA GLN A 204 -4.61 -1.19 0.86
C GLN A 204 -4.94 -2.39 1.74
N ILE A 205 -4.58 -3.56 1.22
CA ILE A 205 -5.07 -4.87 1.69
C ILE A 205 -4.09 -5.61 2.59
N SER A 206 -3.32 -4.96 3.45
CA SER A 206 -2.45 -5.69 4.39
C SER A 206 -3.26 -6.52 5.39
N THR A 207 -2.66 -7.54 5.99
CA THR A 207 -3.31 -8.26 7.11
C THR A 207 -3.42 -7.31 8.30
N ALA A 208 -4.60 -7.20 8.94
CA ALA A 208 -4.79 -6.31 10.07
C ALA A 208 -3.74 -6.55 11.18
N GLY A 209 -3.12 -5.47 11.65
CA GLY A 209 -2.04 -5.47 12.63
C GLY A 209 -0.62 -5.57 12.03
N THR A 210 -0.45 -5.60 10.71
CA THR A 210 0.88 -5.79 10.09
C THR A 210 1.44 -4.55 9.40
N GLU A 211 0.60 -3.70 8.81
CA GLU A 211 1.05 -2.40 8.29
C GLU A 211 1.00 -1.37 9.41
N ALA A 212 2.18 -0.91 9.85
CA ALA A 212 2.29 0.05 10.94
C ALA A 212 1.51 1.36 10.68
N SER A 213 1.38 1.77 9.42
CA SER A 213 0.64 2.98 9.04
C SER A 213 0.30 2.94 7.56
N GLY A 214 1.33 2.90 6.71
CA GLY A 214 1.18 3.11 5.27
C GLY A 214 1.06 4.60 4.93
N THR A 215 1.79 5.05 3.91
CA THR A 215 1.69 6.43 3.39
C THR A 215 1.25 6.48 1.93
N GLY A 216 1.19 5.33 1.25
CA GLY A 216 0.64 5.24 -0.11
C GLY A 216 -0.86 5.53 -0.13
N ASN A 217 -1.60 4.92 0.79
CA ASN A 217 -3.03 5.15 1.07
C ASN A 217 -3.39 6.64 1.15
N MET A 218 -2.63 7.44 1.91
CA MET A 218 -2.81 8.89 2.04
C MET A 218 -2.66 9.62 0.70
N LYS A 219 -1.70 9.19 -0.14
CA LYS A 219 -1.45 9.82 -1.46
C LYS A 219 -2.60 9.55 -2.41
N PHE A 220 -3.09 8.33 -2.42
CA PHE A 220 -4.23 7.93 -3.23
C PHE A 220 -5.51 8.66 -2.82
N MET A 221 -5.77 8.73 -1.51
CA MET A 221 -6.89 9.48 -0.94
C MET A 221 -6.87 10.95 -1.38
N LEU A 222 -5.71 11.60 -1.26
CA LEU A 222 -5.51 13.00 -1.66
C LEU A 222 -5.70 13.23 -3.16
N ASN A 223 -5.44 12.21 -3.99
CA ASN A 223 -5.56 12.28 -5.46
C ASN A 223 -6.89 11.77 -6.00
N GLY A 224 -7.87 11.47 -5.13
CA GLY A 224 -9.23 11.12 -5.54
C GLY A 224 -9.49 9.64 -5.81
N ALA A 225 -8.53 8.75 -5.52
CA ALA A 225 -8.76 7.32 -5.61
C ALA A 225 -9.62 6.82 -4.44
N LEU A 226 -10.59 5.95 -4.73
CA LEU A 226 -11.31 5.20 -3.70
C LEU A 226 -10.37 4.17 -3.08
N THR A 227 -10.52 3.88 -1.79
CA THR A 227 -9.69 2.88 -1.10
C THR A 227 -10.46 1.60 -0.88
N ILE A 228 -9.88 0.47 -1.30
CA ILE A 228 -10.27 -0.86 -0.83
C ILE A 228 -9.19 -1.37 0.11
N GLY A 229 -9.58 -1.78 1.31
CA GLY A 229 -8.60 -2.09 2.34
C GLY A 229 -9.15 -2.73 3.58
N THR A 230 -8.21 -3.19 4.41
CA THR A 230 -8.48 -3.68 5.76
C THR A 230 -8.41 -2.56 6.78
N MET A 231 -8.98 -2.81 7.97
CA MET A 231 -8.82 -1.95 9.15
C MET A 231 -7.42 -2.14 9.76
N ASP A 232 -6.42 -1.60 9.06
CA ASP A 232 -5.00 -1.71 9.40
C ASP A 232 -4.28 -0.37 9.26
N GLY A 233 -3.25 -0.14 10.07
CA GLY A 233 -2.46 1.10 10.04
C GLY A 233 -3.30 2.37 9.99
N ALA A 234 -2.95 3.27 9.06
CA ALA A 234 -3.64 4.55 8.86
C ALA A 234 -4.95 4.42 8.07
N ASN A 235 -5.32 3.24 7.56
CA ASN A 235 -6.62 3.07 6.91
C ASN A 235 -7.77 3.27 7.91
N VAL A 236 -7.55 2.91 9.19
CA VAL A 236 -8.50 3.14 10.27
C VAL A 236 -8.77 4.63 10.42
N GLU A 237 -7.71 5.42 10.56
CA GLU A 237 -7.82 6.88 10.68
C GLU A 237 -8.39 7.51 9.41
N MET A 238 -8.10 6.98 8.22
CA MET A 238 -8.72 7.45 6.97
C MET A 238 -10.22 7.20 6.93
N ALA A 239 -10.67 6.03 7.42
CA ALA A 239 -12.08 5.70 7.51
C ALA A 239 -12.80 6.53 8.57
N GLU A 240 -12.14 6.86 9.68
CA GLU A 240 -12.67 7.78 10.70
C GLU A 240 -12.87 9.19 10.14
N GLU A 241 -11.90 9.72 9.39
CA GLU A 241 -11.99 11.07 8.81
C GLU A 241 -13.00 11.15 7.67
N ALA A 242 -12.99 10.16 6.77
CA ALA A 242 -13.83 10.18 5.57
C ALA A 242 -15.23 9.61 5.79
N GLY A 243 -15.46 8.89 6.90
CA GLY A 243 -16.62 8.01 7.09
C GLY A 243 -16.37 6.63 6.47
N GLU A 244 -16.63 5.56 7.23
CA GLU A 244 -16.47 4.18 6.76
C GLU A 244 -17.30 3.91 5.48
N GLU A 245 -18.43 4.61 5.30
CA GLU A 245 -19.28 4.49 4.12
C GLU A 245 -18.66 5.00 2.81
N ASN A 246 -17.58 5.78 2.91
CA ASN A 246 -16.84 6.32 1.77
C ASN A 246 -15.60 5.48 1.44
N LEU A 247 -15.33 4.38 2.15
CA LEU A 247 -14.26 3.43 1.86
C LEU A 247 -14.80 2.01 1.65
N PHE A 248 -14.11 1.19 0.86
CA PHE A 248 -14.40 -0.24 0.73
C PHE A 248 -13.62 -1.03 1.77
N ILE A 249 -14.08 -0.95 3.02
CA ILE A 249 -13.49 -1.72 4.12
C ILE A 249 -13.95 -3.17 4.06
N PHE A 250 -13.00 -4.11 4.18
CA PHE A 250 -13.31 -5.53 4.27
C PHE A 250 -12.33 -6.29 5.16
N GLY A 251 -12.67 -7.56 5.38
CA GLY A 251 -11.76 -8.51 6.00
C GLY A 251 -11.81 -8.52 7.52
N MET A 252 -10.88 -9.27 8.10
CA MET A 252 -10.73 -9.43 9.55
C MET A 252 -10.16 -8.16 10.17
N ARG A 253 -10.68 -7.79 11.34
CA ARG A 253 -10.05 -6.80 12.23
C ARG A 253 -8.95 -7.48 13.05
N ILE A 254 -8.20 -6.71 13.84
CA ILE A 254 -7.10 -7.22 14.67
C ILE A 254 -7.59 -8.30 15.65
N ASP A 255 -8.75 -8.08 16.29
CA ASP A 255 -9.29 -9.03 17.26
C ASP A 255 -9.72 -10.35 16.60
N ASP A 256 -10.27 -10.28 15.39
CA ASP A 256 -10.63 -11.47 14.60
C ASP A 256 -9.39 -12.28 14.21
N VAL A 257 -8.32 -11.57 13.83
CA VAL A 257 -7.01 -12.18 13.55
C VAL A 257 -6.47 -12.90 14.78
N ALA A 258 -6.46 -12.24 15.93
CA ALA A 258 -5.98 -12.82 17.18
C ALA A 258 -6.83 -14.01 17.64
N ALA A 259 -8.16 -13.94 17.44
CA ALA A 259 -9.07 -15.04 17.74
C ALA A 259 -8.83 -16.25 16.82
N LEU A 260 -8.59 -16.01 15.52
CA LEU A 260 -8.29 -17.06 14.56
C LEU A 260 -6.94 -17.74 14.84
N ASP A 261 -5.94 -16.97 15.27
CA ASP A 261 -4.64 -17.51 15.70
C ASP A 261 -4.79 -18.43 16.91
N LYS A 262 -5.57 -18.03 17.91
CA LYS A 262 -5.88 -18.87 19.08
C LYS A 262 -6.62 -20.16 18.70
N LYS A 263 -7.51 -20.09 17.71
CA LYS A 263 -8.26 -21.25 17.21
C LYS A 263 -7.39 -22.21 16.39
N GLY A 264 -6.29 -21.73 15.82
CA GLY A 264 -5.45 -22.45 14.87
C GLY A 264 -6.01 -22.33 13.46
N TYR A 265 -5.45 -21.40 12.68
CA TYR A 265 -5.82 -21.19 11.29
C TYR A 265 -5.54 -22.42 10.41
N LYS A 266 -6.52 -22.80 9.58
CA LYS A 266 -6.42 -23.93 8.65
C LYS A 266 -6.86 -23.52 7.25
N ALA A 267 -5.90 -23.13 6.41
CA ALA A 267 -6.17 -22.68 5.03
C ALA A 267 -6.98 -23.69 4.20
N LYS A 268 -6.76 -25.00 4.44
CA LYS A 268 -7.46 -26.08 3.74
C LYS A 268 -8.98 -26.01 3.89
N GLU A 269 -9.49 -25.55 5.04
CA GLU A 269 -10.93 -25.38 5.25
C GLU A 269 -11.52 -24.34 4.28
N TYR A 270 -10.81 -23.23 4.04
CA TYR A 270 -11.24 -22.21 3.08
C TYR A 270 -11.12 -22.70 1.64
N TYR A 271 -10.02 -23.38 1.31
CA TYR A 271 -9.78 -23.96 -0.01
C TYR A 271 -10.88 -24.98 -0.40
N GLU A 272 -11.30 -25.85 0.52
CA GLU A 272 -12.35 -26.83 0.27
C GLU A 272 -13.76 -26.19 0.21
N ALA A 273 -14.02 -25.18 1.04
CA ALA A 273 -15.33 -24.53 1.13
C ALA A 273 -15.62 -23.51 0.01
N LEU A 274 -14.61 -23.02 -0.71
CA LEU A 274 -14.73 -21.93 -1.68
C LEU A 274 -14.39 -22.38 -3.10
N PRO A 275 -15.39 -22.71 -3.96
CA PRO A 275 -15.13 -23.25 -5.29
C PRO A 275 -14.30 -22.34 -6.21
N GLU A 276 -14.51 -21.03 -6.18
CA GLU A 276 -13.73 -20.09 -7.01
C GLU A 276 -12.29 -19.94 -6.52
N LEU A 277 -12.08 -19.96 -5.20
CA LEU A 277 -10.75 -19.95 -4.62
C LEU A 277 -10.00 -21.25 -4.95
N LYS A 278 -10.69 -22.39 -4.79
CA LYS A 278 -10.16 -23.71 -5.15
C LYS A 278 -9.68 -23.72 -6.59
N LEU A 279 -10.52 -23.28 -7.52
CA LEU A 279 -10.17 -23.20 -8.94
C LEU A 279 -8.94 -22.32 -9.19
N ALA A 280 -8.86 -21.15 -8.55
CA ALA A 280 -7.72 -20.25 -8.72
C ALA A 280 -6.41 -20.87 -8.20
N ILE A 281 -6.47 -21.52 -7.03
CA ILE A 281 -5.32 -22.24 -6.44
C ILE A 281 -4.92 -23.43 -7.31
N ASP A 282 -5.88 -24.23 -7.76
CA ASP A 282 -5.64 -25.41 -8.60
C ASP A 282 -4.98 -25.03 -9.94
N GLN A 283 -5.37 -23.89 -10.54
CA GLN A 283 -4.72 -23.37 -11.75
C GLN A 283 -3.26 -22.95 -11.53
N ILE A 284 -2.95 -22.37 -10.36
CA ILE A 284 -1.57 -22.02 -10.04
C ILE A 284 -0.76 -23.30 -9.81
N ASP A 285 -1.32 -24.27 -9.08
CA ASP A 285 -0.65 -25.51 -8.69
C ASP A 285 -0.43 -26.48 -9.87
N ASN A 286 -1.39 -26.58 -10.78
CA ASN A 286 -1.32 -27.50 -11.92
C ASN A 286 -0.50 -26.97 -13.12
N GLY A 287 0.12 -25.80 -12.98
CA GLY A 287 0.97 -25.22 -14.01
C GLY A 287 0.24 -24.46 -15.12
N PHE A 288 -1.04 -24.12 -14.97
CA PHE A 288 -1.79 -23.34 -15.98
C PHE A 288 -1.08 -22.01 -16.33
N TYR A 289 -0.47 -21.35 -15.33
CA TYR A 289 0.30 -20.10 -15.50
C TYR A 289 1.81 -20.32 -15.74
N SER A 290 2.25 -21.57 -15.82
CA SER A 290 3.65 -21.95 -16.06
C SER A 290 3.76 -23.27 -16.83
N PRO A 291 3.21 -23.37 -18.05
CA PRO A 291 3.08 -24.66 -18.75
C PRO A 291 4.42 -25.34 -19.06
N LYS A 292 5.52 -24.58 -19.16
CA LYS A 292 6.88 -25.11 -19.35
C LYS A 292 7.52 -25.63 -18.07
N GLN A 293 7.04 -25.19 -16.91
CA GLN A 293 7.53 -25.53 -15.57
C GLN A 293 6.31 -25.64 -14.63
N PRO A 294 5.53 -26.73 -14.70
CA PRO A 294 4.27 -26.83 -13.95
C PRO A 294 4.45 -26.63 -12.44
N ASP A 295 5.59 -27.07 -11.91
CA ASP A 295 5.94 -27.00 -10.50
C ASP A 295 6.49 -25.63 -10.03
N LEU A 296 6.59 -24.63 -10.92
CA LEU A 296 7.25 -23.34 -10.63
C LEU A 296 6.68 -22.63 -9.40
N PHE A 297 5.39 -22.75 -9.14
CA PHE A 297 4.71 -22.02 -8.07
C PHE A 297 4.42 -22.87 -6.82
N LYS A 298 4.98 -24.08 -6.71
CA LYS A 298 4.78 -24.95 -5.53
C LYS A 298 5.10 -24.26 -4.21
N ASP A 299 6.17 -23.47 -4.15
CA ASP A 299 6.52 -22.73 -2.93
C ASP A 299 5.47 -21.69 -2.55
N VAL A 300 4.88 -21.02 -3.54
CA VAL A 300 3.79 -20.04 -3.31
C VAL A 300 2.54 -20.76 -2.81
N ILE A 301 2.21 -21.92 -3.38
CA ILE A 301 1.08 -22.74 -2.93
C ILE A 301 1.28 -23.26 -1.51
N ASN A 302 2.48 -23.78 -1.21
CA ASN A 302 2.83 -24.21 0.15
C ASN A 302 2.70 -23.04 1.12
N MET A 303 3.21 -21.86 0.77
CA MET A 303 3.06 -20.66 1.59
C MET A 303 1.58 -20.30 1.83
N LEU A 304 0.71 -20.38 0.80
CA LEU A 304 -0.72 -20.14 0.96
C LEU A 304 -1.39 -21.11 1.96
N PHE A 305 -1.04 -22.39 1.89
CA PHE A 305 -1.66 -23.40 2.75
C PHE A 305 -1.14 -23.39 4.19
N TYR A 306 0.11 -23.02 4.39
CA TYR A 306 0.76 -23.13 5.69
C TYR A 306 1.00 -21.77 6.38
N HIS A 307 0.95 -20.65 5.65
CA HIS A 307 1.39 -19.34 6.15
C HIS A 307 0.54 -18.11 5.76
N ASP A 308 -0.40 -18.18 4.80
CA ASP A 308 -1.21 -17.01 4.39
C ASP A 308 -2.69 -17.06 4.81
N ARG A 309 -3.27 -15.90 5.12
CA ARG A 309 -4.65 -15.74 5.65
C ARG A 309 -5.61 -15.23 4.57
N ILE A 310 -6.58 -16.05 4.18
CA ILE A 310 -7.55 -15.74 3.12
C ILE A 310 -8.79 -15.06 3.69
N GLN A 311 -9.29 -13.98 3.04
CA GLN A 311 -10.44 -13.18 3.49
C GLN A 311 -11.40 -12.83 2.35
N ARG A 312 -12.68 -12.59 2.67
CA ARG A 312 -13.74 -12.24 1.70
C ARG A 312 -14.04 -10.72 1.69
N PRO A 313 -14.21 -10.10 0.50
CA PRO A 313 -14.62 -8.69 0.40
C PRO A 313 -16.15 -8.47 0.31
N GLY A 314 -16.62 -7.30 0.75
CA GLY A 314 -17.97 -6.75 0.55
C GLY A 314 -17.95 -5.46 -0.29
N THR A 315 -19.11 -4.98 -0.76
CA THR A 315 -19.20 -3.82 -1.70
C THR A 315 -20.31 -2.84 -1.35
N ARG A 316 -20.02 -1.52 -1.28
CA ARG A 316 -20.99 -0.41 -1.40
C ARG A 316 -20.30 0.92 -1.75
N TRP A 317 -20.98 1.84 -2.45
CA TRP A 317 -20.42 3.03 -3.13
C TRP A 317 -21.05 4.35 -2.68
N TYR A 318 -20.29 5.35 -2.19
CA TYR A 318 -20.58 6.81 -2.18
C TYR A 318 -19.28 7.62 -1.98
N SER A 319 -19.23 8.93 -2.34
CA SER A 319 -17.97 9.72 -2.39
C SER A 319 -17.96 11.03 -1.58
N LYS A 320 -17.07 11.11 -0.57
CA LYS A 320 -16.57 12.32 0.13
C LYS A 320 -15.05 12.30 0.46
N ILE A 321 -14.23 11.58 -0.31
CA ILE A 321 -12.87 11.19 0.13
C ILE A 321 -11.82 12.31 0.14
N ILE A 322 -11.74 13.17 -0.89
CA ILE A 322 -10.64 14.16 -1.00
C ILE A 322 -10.69 15.19 0.13
N ALA A 323 -11.90 15.70 0.43
CA ALA A 323 -12.11 16.74 1.44
C ALA A 323 -11.70 16.30 2.85
N ALA A 324 -11.75 14.99 3.14
CA ALA A 324 -11.37 14.41 4.41
C ALA A 324 -9.86 14.09 4.55
N SER A 325 -9.04 14.37 3.52
CA SER A 325 -7.63 13.98 3.53
C SER A 325 -6.68 14.93 4.28
N GLY A 326 -7.17 16.09 4.74
CA GLY A 326 -6.36 17.16 5.32
C GLY A 326 -5.51 16.76 6.54
N LYS A 327 -6.02 15.86 7.39
CA LYS A 327 -5.30 15.30 8.55
C LYS A 327 -3.98 14.63 8.15
N PHE A 328 -3.89 14.09 6.93
CA PHE A 328 -2.73 13.32 6.48
C PHE A 328 -1.62 14.18 5.86
N SER A 329 -1.67 15.51 6.04
CA SER A 329 -0.52 16.38 5.73
C SER A 329 0.64 16.09 6.68
N SER A 330 1.85 15.95 6.14
CA SER A 330 3.08 15.85 6.94
C SER A 330 3.34 17.09 7.78
N ASP A 331 2.79 18.25 7.42
CA ASP A 331 2.93 19.46 8.25
C ASP A 331 2.27 19.27 9.61
N ARG A 332 1.12 18.59 9.66
CA ARG A 332 0.44 18.25 10.92
C ARG A 332 1.30 17.33 11.75
N THR A 333 1.84 16.26 11.16
CA THR A 333 2.78 15.34 11.82
C THR A 333 3.98 16.07 12.41
N ILE A 334 4.63 16.93 11.62
CA ILE A 334 5.81 17.68 12.08
C ILE A 334 5.46 18.69 13.18
N LYS A 335 4.29 19.33 13.12
CA LYS A 335 3.81 20.21 14.19
C LYS A 335 3.60 19.45 15.51
N GLU A 336 3.10 18.21 15.46
CA GLU A 336 2.98 17.35 16.65
C GLU A 336 4.35 16.95 17.20
N TYR A 337 5.29 16.52 16.33
CA TYR A 337 6.66 16.20 16.76
C TYR A 337 7.36 17.40 17.41
N ALA A 338 7.24 18.58 16.79
CA ALA A 338 7.84 19.80 17.28
C ALA A 338 7.34 20.16 18.69
N LYS A 339 6.02 20.09 18.90
CA LYS A 339 5.41 20.45 20.18
C LYS A 339 5.62 19.40 21.27
N ASP A 340 5.36 18.14 20.95
CA ASP A 340 5.20 17.09 21.97
C ASP A 340 6.51 16.35 22.30
N ILE A 341 7.53 16.48 21.45
CA ILE A 341 8.81 15.76 21.60
C ILE A 341 9.99 16.74 21.56
N TRP A 342 10.04 17.63 20.57
CA TRP A 342 11.20 18.52 20.41
C TRP A 342 11.11 19.82 21.24
N ASN A 343 9.95 20.10 21.83
CA ASN A 343 9.66 21.34 22.57
C ASN A 343 9.99 22.60 21.76
N MET A 344 9.55 22.64 20.51
CA MET A 344 9.71 23.75 19.57
C MET A 344 8.35 24.23 19.07
N GLU A 345 8.17 25.55 18.97
CA GLU A 345 6.97 26.14 18.35
C GLU A 345 7.17 26.30 16.83
N PRO A 346 6.35 25.62 15.99
CA PRO A 346 6.36 25.80 14.56
C PRO A 346 5.99 27.25 14.17
N SER A 347 6.66 27.80 13.17
CA SER A 347 6.38 29.14 12.66
C SER A 347 6.09 29.12 11.17
N ASP A 348 5.05 29.84 10.76
CA ASP A 348 4.70 30.09 9.36
C ASP A 348 5.27 31.44 8.88
N LEU A 349 6.16 32.07 9.67
CA LEU A 349 6.82 33.32 9.29
C LEU A 349 7.67 33.13 8.03
N LYS A 350 7.39 33.96 7.02
CA LYS A 350 8.23 34.04 5.83
C LYS A 350 9.52 34.74 6.21
N ILE A 351 10.65 34.05 6.06
CA ILE A 351 11.97 34.66 6.17
C ILE A 351 12.06 35.71 5.07
N SER A 352 12.20 36.99 5.44
CA SER A 352 12.44 38.05 4.47
C SER A 352 13.78 37.78 3.79
N LEU A 353 13.77 37.60 2.47
CA LEU A 353 14.99 37.77 1.68
C LEU A 353 15.34 39.25 1.79
N SER A 354 16.30 39.60 2.63
CA SER A 354 16.76 40.97 2.75
C SER A 354 17.23 41.46 1.38
N ASN A 355 16.47 42.38 0.79
CA ASN A 355 17.01 43.35 -0.15
C ASN A 355 18.02 44.20 0.61
N GLU A 356 19.31 43.91 0.46
CA GLU A 356 20.31 44.97 0.57
C GLU A 356 20.55 45.56 -0.83
N SER A 357 20.00 46.76 -1.01
CA SER A 357 20.35 47.68 -2.08
C SER A 357 21.62 48.48 -1.72
N SER A 358 22.49 48.65 -2.72
CA SER A 358 23.44 49.77 -2.91
C SER A 358 24.49 50.08 -1.84
N ASN A 359 25.73 49.61 -2.04
CA ASN A 359 26.93 50.45 -2.23
C ASN A 359 28.18 49.57 -2.37
N GLY A 360 28.68 49.41 -3.60
CA GLY A 360 29.89 48.63 -3.85
C GLY A 360 30.11 48.44 -5.34
N VAL A 361 30.40 49.53 -6.05
CA VAL A 361 30.98 49.47 -7.40
C VAL A 361 32.31 48.74 -7.30
N TYR A 362 32.35 47.44 -7.56
CA TYR A 362 33.56 46.77 -8.00
C TYR A 362 33.55 46.75 -9.52
N LYS A 363 34.20 47.78 -10.10
CA LYS A 363 34.71 47.72 -11.47
C LYS A 363 35.68 46.53 -11.55
N ALA A 364 35.26 45.45 -12.19
CA ALA A 364 36.18 44.49 -12.76
C ALA A 364 36.59 45.01 -14.15
N ASN A 365 37.78 45.59 -14.24
CA ASN A 365 38.44 45.90 -15.50
C ASN A 365 38.71 44.59 -16.26
N GLY A 366 38.03 44.38 -17.39
CA GLY A 366 38.42 43.41 -18.41
C GLY A 366 39.32 44.09 -19.44
N LYS A 367 40.57 43.67 -19.49
CA LYS A 367 41.37 43.62 -20.73
C LYS A 367 41.19 42.24 -21.33
#